data_AF-A0A965R5Q2-F1
#
_entry.id   AF-A0A965R5Q2-F1
#
_cell.length_a   1.000
_cell.length_b   1.000
_cell.length_c   1.000
_cell.angle_alpha   90.00
_cell.angle_beta   90.00
_cell.angle_gamma   90.00
#
_symmetry.space_group_name_H-M   'P 1'
#
loop_
_entity.id
_entity.type
_entity.pdbx_description
1 polymer ?
#
loop_
_entity_poly.entity_id
_entity_poly.type
_entity_poly.pdbx_seq_one_letter_code
_entity_poly.pdbx_strand_id
1 'polypeptide(L)'
;DLDAFTKHQLDERFFMYGEDHLWCYQFNKAGFSTYFLTSPKVVHIANASTDSTKLKQLQTTMLQHELIIFNEINKSKTKQIIFKILFSTKVKVREFLKNYLN
;
A
#
# COMPACT_ATOMS: atom_id res chain seq x y z
N ASP A 1 -7.77 7.51 22.56
CA ASP A 1 -6.80 6.69 23.29
C ASP A 1 -5.97 5.87 22.30
N LEU A 2 -4.65 5.88 22.40
CA LEU A 2 -3.77 5.07 21.52
C LEU A 2 -3.80 3.58 21.92
N ASP A 3 -4.37 3.28 23.08
CA ASP A 3 -4.64 1.93 23.56
C ASP A 3 -5.55 1.10 22.63
N ALA A 4 -6.24 1.74 21.68
CA ALA A 4 -6.94 1.06 20.59
C ALA A 4 -6.00 0.30 19.63
N PHE A 5 -4.69 0.57 19.67
CA PHE A 5 -3.67 -0.05 18.84
C PHE A 5 -2.73 -0.87 19.73
N THR A 6 -2.90 -2.20 19.69
CA THR A 6 -2.33 -3.19 20.63
C THR A 6 -0.81 -3.17 20.83
N LYS A 7 -0.05 -2.42 20.01
CA LYS A 7 1.41 -2.35 20.07
C LYS A 7 2.01 -0.93 19.98
N HIS A 8 1.20 0.13 19.84
CA HIS A 8 1.72 1.50 19.63
C HIS A 8 2.75 1.62 18.48
N GLN A 9 2.71 0.71 17.51
CA GLN A 9 3.70 0.56 16.45
C GLN A 9 3.00 0.39 15.10
N LEU A 10 3.71 0.78 14.03
CA LEU A 10 3.32 0.46 12.67
C LEU A 10 3.39 -1.05 12.44
N ASP A 11 2.58 -1.53 11.51
CA ASP A 11 2.44 -2.96 11.24
C ASP A 11 3.73 -3.54 10.63
N GLU A 12 4.34 -4.49 11.33
CA GLU A 12 5.63 -5.10 10.96
C GLU A 12 5.58 -5.93 9.66
N ARG A 13 4.38 -6.18 9.11
CA ARG A 13 4.23 -6.85 7.82
C ARG A 13 4.67 -5.97 6.64
N PHE A 14 4.88 -4.68 6.87
CA PHE A 14 5.30 -3.72 5.87
C PHE A 14 6.78 -3.37 6.06
N PHE A 15 7.57 -3.56 5.00
CA PHE A 15 8.92 -3.00 4.91
C PHE A 15 8.87 -1.80 3.95
N MET A 16 8.44 -0.65 4.48
CA MET A 16 8.13 0.62 3.78
C MET A 16 6.98 0.56 2.75
N TYR A 17 6.22 1.64 2.68
CA TYR A 17 5.07 1.88 1.79
C TYR A 17 3.80 1.09 2.14
N GLY A 18 2.70 1.77 2.49
CA GLY A 18 1.38 1.18 2.72
C GLY A 18 1.02 0.96 4.18
N GLU A 19 2.00 0.99 5.08
CA GLU A 19 1.79 0.98 6.52
C GLU A 19 0.94 2.18 6.97
N ASP A 20 1.18 3.35 6.39
CA ASP A 20 0.47 4.60 6.61
C ASP A 20 -1.00 4.52 6.18
N HIS A 21 -1.27 3.88 5.04
CA HIS A 21 -2.62 3.64 4.55
C HIS A 21 -3.40 2.74 5.52
N LEU A 22 -2.84 1.59 5.90
CA LEU A 22 -3.49 0.70 6.87
C LEU A 22 -3.75 1.44 8.18
N TRP A 23 -2.79 2.25 8.64
CA TRP A 23 -2.90 3.00 9.87
C TRP A 23 -4.01 4.05 9.81
N CYS A 24 -4.11 4.81 8.73
CA CYS A 24 -5.20 5.77 8.50
C CYS A 24 -6.58 5.09 8.53
N TYR A 25 -6.70 3.91 7.91
CA TYR A 25 -7.94 3.13 7.97
C TYR A 25 -8.30 2.71 9.40
N GLN A 26 -7.33 2.21 10.17
CA GLN A 26 -7.56 1.79 11.54
C GLN A 26 -7.92 2.97 12.47
N PHE A 27 -7.26 4.13 12.31
CA PHE A 27 -7.62 5.36 13.02
C PHE A 27 -9.04 5.81 12.72
N ASN A 28 -9.43 5.78 11.44
CA ASN A 28 -10.81 6.10 11.06
C ASN A 28 -11.81 5.13 11.71
N LYS A 29 -11.49 3.83 11.75
CA LYS A 29 -12.32 2.81 12.43
C LYS A 29 -12.39 2.98 13.94
N ALA A 30 -11.33 3.49 14.56
CA ALA A 30 -11.29 3.81 15.99
C ALA A 30 -11.96 5.15 16.34
N GLY A 31 -12.59 5.83 15.37
CA GLY A 31 -13.34 7.08 15.58
C GLY A 31 -12.50 8.36 15.50
N PHE A 32 -11.24 8.25 15.09
CA PHE A 32 -10.39 9.42 14.86
C PHE A 32 -10.61 10.01 13.47
N SER A 33 -10.44 11.33 13.37
CA SER A 33 -10.49 12.05 12.10
C SER A 33 -9.08 12.30 11.57
N THR A 34 -8.89 12.11 10.26
CA THR A 34 -7.64 12.41 9.56
C THR A 34 -7.75 13.77 8.88
N TYR A 35 -6.75 14.63 9.10
CA TYR A 35 -6.74 15.99 8.53
C TYR A 35 -5.47 16.22 7.72
N PHE A 36 -5.58 17.02 6.67
CA PHE A 36 -4.43 17.52 5.92
C PHE A 36 -4.18 18.99 6.29
N LEU A 37 -2.98 19.31 6.76
CA LEU A 37 -2.61 20.67 7.12
C LEU A 37 -2.05 21.40 5.91
N THR A 38 -2.73 22.47 5.48
CA THR A 38 -2.38 23.22 4.26
C THR A 38 -1.28 24.27 4.46
N SER A 39 -0.96 24.62 5.71
CA SER A 39 0.00 25.68 6.04
C SER A 39 1.46 25.31 5.73
N PRO A 40 2.02 24.20 6.26
CA PRO A 40 3.35 23.77 5.85
C PRO A 40 3.30 23.15 4.45
N LYS A 41 4.25 23.53 3.60
CA LYS A 41 4.41 22.94 2.27
C LYS A 41 5.64 22.06 2.25
N VAL A 42 5.45 20.78 1.98
CA VAL A 42 6.51 19.80 1.78
C VAL A 42 6.47 19.38 0.31
N VAL A 43 7.58 19.56 -0.40
CA VAL A 43 7.69 19.16 -1.82
C VAL A 43 8.31 17.76 -1.87
N HIS A 44 7.57 16.80 -2.40
CA HIS A 44 8.07 15.45 -2.66
C HIS A 44 8.59 15.37 -4.10
N ILE A 45 9.90 15.15 -4.26
CA ILE A 45 10.50 14.88 -5.56
C ILE A 45 10.25 13.40 -5.92
N ALA A 46 9.27 13.16 -6.79
CA ALA A 46 8.90 11.80 -7.19
C ALA A 46 10.08 11.07 -7.84
N ASN A 47 10.23 9.78 -7.50
CA ASN A 47 11.26 8.87 -8.05
C ASN A 47 12.72 9.26 -7.80
N ALA A 48 13.00 10.28 -6.98
CA ALA A 48 14.37 10.73 -6.70
C ALA A 48 15.25 9.66 -6.04
N SER A 49 14.64 8.72 -5.30
CA SER A 49 15.33 7.66 -4.56
C SER A 49 15.19 6.28 -5.19
N THR A 50 14.50 6.17 -6.34
CA THR A 50 14.22 4.88 -6.97
C THR A 50 15.22 4.61 -8.08
N ASP A 51 16.15 3.71 -7.80
CA ASP A 51 17.02 3.13 -8.84
C ASP A 51 16.15 2.34 -9.83
N SER A 52 16.38 2.55 -11.13
CA SER A 52 15.67 1.86 -12.21
C SER A 52 15.85 0.33 -12.12
N THR A 53 16.96 -0.13 -11.57
CA THR A 53 17.25 -1.56 -11.32
C THR A 53 16.35 -2.16 -10.24
N LYS A 54 15.92 -1.35 -9.25
CA LYS A 54 15.09 -1.77 -8.11
C LYS A 54 13.60 -1.55 -8.33
N LEU A 55 13.20 -0.90 -9.42
CA LEU A 55 11.81 -0.56 -9.71
C LEU A 55 10.88 -1.79 -9.72
N LYS A 56 11.35 -2.93 -10.27
CA LYS A 56 10.56 -4.18 -10.30
C LYS A 56 10.33 -4.75 -8.88
N GLN A 57 11.36 -4.71 -8.04
CA GLN A 57 11.27 -5.15 -6.66
C GLN A 57 10.32 -4.25 -5.87
N LEU A 58 10.47 -2.93 -5.99
CA LEU A 58 9.58 -1.95 -5.36
C LEU A 58 8.11 -2.19 -5.74
N GLN A 59 7.84 -2.40 -7.03
CA GLN A 59 6.49 -2.70 -7.52
C GLN A 59 5.92 -4.00 -6.94
N THR A 60 6.76 -5.02 -6.75
CA THR A 60 6.37 -6.29 -6.14
C THR A 60 6.05 -6.10 -4.65
N THR A 61 6.88 -5.34 -3.93
CA THR A 61 6.68 -5.00 -2.52
C THR A 61 5.39 -4.21 -2.31
N MET A 62 5.16 -3.13 -3.09
CA MET A 62 3.91 -2.35 -3.03
C MET A 62 2.69 -3.23 -3.31
N LEU A 63 2.79 -4.18 -4.24
CA LEU A 63 1.74 -5.14 -4.55
C LEU A 63 1.42 -6.07 -3.36
N GLN A 64 2.45 -6.57 -2.67
CA GLN A 64 2.25 -7.39 -1.48
C GLN A 64 1.56 -6.59 -0.36
N HIS A 65 1.95 -5.33 -0.17
CA HIS A 65 1.38 -4.44 0.83
C HIS A 65 -0.10 -4.11 0.55
N GLU A 66 -0.47 -3.82 -0.69
CA GLU A 66 -1.87 -3.62 -1.10
C GLU A 66 -2.76 -4.85 -0.83
N LEU A 67 -2.23 -6.06 -1.02
CA LEU A 67 -2.96 -7.29 -0.69
C LEU A 67 -3.20 -7.42 0.81
N ILE A 68 -2.22 -7.05 1.64
CA ILE A 68 -2.38 -7.03 3.10
C ILE A 68 -3.48 -6.03 3.50
N ILE A 69 -3.41 -4.80 3.00
CA ILE A 69 -4.40 -3.75 3.28
C ILE A 69 -5.80 -4.20 2.87
N PHE A 70 -5.95 -4.73 1.66
CA PHE A 70 -7.23 -5.21 1.16
C PHE A 70 -7.82 -6.30 2.06
N ASN A 71 -7.00 -7.23 2.53
CA ASN A 71 -7.44 -8.30 3.42
C ASN A 71 -7.93 -7.78 4.78
N GLU A 72 -7.30 -6.72 5.31
CA GLU A 72 -7.71 -6.09 6.57
C GLU A 72 -9.03 -5.32 6.42
N ILE A 73 -9.16 -4.55 5.32
CA ILE A 73 -10.37 -3.77 5.04
C ILE A 73 -11.56 -4.69 4.72
N ASN A 74 -11.28 -5.80 4.04
CA ASN A 74 -12.29 -6.68 3.47
C ASN A 74 -12.03 -8.15 3.81
N LYS A 75 -12.73 -8.60 4.86
CA LYS A 75 -12.61 -9.96 5.41
C LYS A 75 -13.29 -11.04 4.54
N SER A 76 -13.84 -10.69 3.37
CA SER A 76 -14.52 -11.64 2.48
C SER A 76 -13.54 -12.43 1.61
N LYS A 77 -13.42 -13.75 1.86
CA LYS A 77 -12.53 -14.66 1.09
C LYS A 77 -12.78 -14.61 -0.42
N THR A 78 -14.04 -14.52 -0.86
CA THR A 78 -14.38 -14.42 -2.29
C THR A 78 -13.80 -13.16 -2.92
N LYS A 79 -13.96 -12.01 -2.25
CA LYS A 79 -13.42 -10.74 -2.75
C LYS A 79 -11.89 -10.74 -2.75
N GLN A 80 -11.25 -11.39 -1.78
CA GLN A 80 -9.79 -11.56 -1.74
C GLN A 80 -9.27 -12.39 -2.91
N ILE A 81 -9.95 -13.48 -3.26
CA ILE A 81 -9.60 -14.31 -4.42
C ILE A 81 -9.75 -13.49 -5.72
N ILE A 82 -10.88 -12.80 -5.90
CA ILE A 82 -11.12 -11.95 -7.08
C ILE A 82 -10.06 -10.86 -7.19
N PHE A 83 -9.78 -10.15 -6.10
CA PHE A 83 -8.78 -9.10 -6.07
C PHE A 83 -7.39 -9.63 -6.43
N LYS A 84 -6.99 -10.76 -5.84
CA LYS A 84 -5.70 -11.41 -6.16
C LYS A 84 -5.59 -11.77 -7.64
N ILE A 85 -6.66 -12.30 -8.26
CA ILE A 85 -6.68 -12.64 -9.69
C ILE A 85 -6.55 -11.37 -10.54
N LEU A 86 -7.43 -10.39 -10.33
CA LEU A 86 -7.44 -9.14 -11.10
C LEU A 86 -6.08 -8.43 -11.03
N PHE A 87 -5.51 -8.36 -9.83
CA PHE A 87 -4.26 -7.68 -9.59
C PHE A 87 -3.06 -8.41 -10.21
N SER A 88 -2.99 -9.74 -10.05
CA SER A 88 -1.92 -10.55 -10.66
C SER A 88 -1.96 -10.45 -12.18
N THR A 89 -3.16 -10.46 -12.78
CA THR A 89 -3.35 -10.28 -14.22
C THR A 89 -2.89 -8.90 -14.67
N LYS A 90 -3.30 -7.82 -13.98
CA LYS A 90 -2.85 -6.45 -14.26
C LYS A 90 -1.31 -6.35 -14.28
N VAL A 91 -0.63 -6.99 -13.33
CA VAL A 91 0.83 -6.95 -13.24
C VAL A 91 1.49 -7.68 -14.40
N LYS A 92 1.03 -8.90 -14.72
CA LYS A 92 1.55 -9.68 -15.86
C LYS A 92 1.34 -8.95 -17.19
N VAL A 93 0.17 -8.34 -17.38
CA VAL A 93 -0.12 -7.53 -18.59
C VAL A 93 0.85 -6.34 -18.68
N ARG A 94 1.07 -5.62 -17.58
CA ARG A 94 2.04 -4.51 -17.55
C ARG A 94 3.45 -4.97 -17.89
N GLU A 95 3.91 -6.07 -17.31
CA GLU A 95 5.24 -6.63 -17.61
C GLU A 95 5.34 -7.08 -19.08
N PHE A 96 4.32 -7.74 -19.61
CA PHE A 96 4.26 -8.15 -21.02
C PHE A 96 4.36 -6.94 -21.95
N LEU A 97 3.54 -5.90 -21.72
CA LEU A 97 3.57 -4.68 -22.53
C LEU A 97 4.93 -3.99 -22.47
N LYS A 98 5.54 -3.91 -21.28
CA LYS A 98 6.87 -3.31 -21.11
C LYS A 98 7.96 -4.08 -21.87
N ASN A 99 7.87 -5.42 -21.92
CA ASN A 99 8.83 -6.25 -22.65
C ASN A 99 8.59 -6.27 -24.17
N TYR A 100 7.36 -5.96 -24.62
CA TYR A 100 7.01 -5.93 -26.04
C TYR A 100 7.24 -4.57 -26.69
N LEU A 101 7.10 -3.48 -25.91
CA LEU A 101 7.26 -2.10 -26.37
C LEU A 101 8.68 -1.53 -26.16
N ASN A 102 9.52 -2.22 -25.39
CA ASN A 102 10.98 -1.97 -25.32
C ASN A 102 11.69 -2.89 -26.30
#